data_AF-T0Z1E8-F1
#
_entry.id   AF-T0Z1E8-F1
#
_cell.length_a   1.000
_cell.length_b   1.000
_cell.length_c   1.000
_cell.angle_alpha   90.00
_cell.angle_beta   90.00
_cell.angle_gamma   90.00
#
_symmetry.space_group_name_H-M   'P 1'
#
loop_
_entity.id
_entity.type
_entity.pdbx_description
1 polymer ?
#
loop_
_entity_poly.entity_id
_entity_poly.type
_entity_poly.pdbx_seq_one_letter_code
_entity_poly.pdbx_strand_id
1 'polypeptide(L)' 'ALGNINRRLSHVFGPAHGLEIESAPGGGTVVRVRIPKYRPGVKAS' A
#
# COMPACT_ATOMS: atom_id res chain seq x y z
N ALA A 1 -1.78 -11.18 -5.20
CA ALA A 1 -0.58 -10.32 -5.03
C ALA A 1 -0.77 -9.22 -3.98
N LEU A 2 -1.83 -8.40 -4.04
CA LEU A 2 -2.05 -7.24 -3.16
C LEU A 2 -1.95 -7.55 -1.65
N GLY A 3 -2.47 -8.70 -1.19
CA GLY A 3 -2.34 -9.10 0.22
C GLY A 3 -0.90 -9.29 0.70
N ASN A 4 0.01 -9.72 -0.18
CA ASN A 4 1.44 -9.82 0.15
C ASN A 4 2.08 -8.43 0.22
N ILE A 5 1.66 -7.50 -0.65
CA ILE A 5 2.12 -6.11 -0.62
C ILE A 5 1.66 -5.45 0.69
N ASN A 6 0.38 -5.56 1.05
CA ASN A 6 -0.15 -5.00 2.29
C ASN A 6 0.62 -5.52 3.52
N ARG A 7 0.82 -6.84 3.59
CA ARG A 7 1.57 -7.46 4.69
C ARG A 7 3.00 -6.93 4.80
N ARG A 8 3.69 -6.75 3.67
CA ARG A 8 5.05 -6.20 3.64
C ARG A 8 5.07 -4.74 4.08
N LEU A 9 4.12 -3.92 3.61
CA LEU A 9 4.00 -2.53 4.02
C LEU A 9 3.79 -2.41 5.54
N SER A 10 2.84 -3.16 6.10
CA SER A 10 2.57 -3.15 7.54
C SER A 10 3.75 -3.68 8.37
N HIS A 11 4.49 -4.68 7.85
CA HIS A 11 5.68 -5.21 8.53
C HIS A 11 6.85 -4.21 8.53
N VAL A 12 7.07 -3.49 7.42
CA VAL A 12 8.22 -2.58 7.25
C VAL A 12 7.98 -1.21 7.87
N PHE A 13 6.75 -0.69 7.76
CA PHE A 13 6.40 0.67 8.17
C PHE A 13 5.52 0.71 9.44
N GLY A 14 5.10 -0.45 9.94
CA GLY A 14 4.21 -0.56 11.10
C GLY A 14 2.73 -0.64 10.71
N PRO A 15 1.85 -1.01 11.65
CA PRO A 15 0.46 -1.35 11.38
C PRO A 15 -0.41 -0.20 10.85
N ALA A 16 0.04 1.04 11.00
CA ALA A 16 -0.63 2.22 10.46
C ALA A 16 -0.44 2.40 8.94
N HIS A 17 0.36 1.55 8.29
CA HIS A 17 0.73 1.63 6.88
C HIS A 17 0.30 0.38 6.12
N GLY A 18 -0.13 0.56 4.87
CA GLY A 18 -0.75 -0.51 4.10
C GLY A 18 -1.51 0.00 2.87
N LEU A 19 -2.41 -0.86 2.38
CA LEU A 19 -3.28 -0.61 1.25
C LEU A 19 -4.74 -0.51 1.71
N GLU A 20 -5.45 0.50 1.22
CA GLU A 20 -6.91 0.58 1.22
C GLU A 20 -7.40 0.30 -0.21
N ILE A 21 -8.31 -0.66 -0.38
CA ILE A 21 -8.79 -1.12 -1.68
C ILE A 21 -10.28 -0.85 -1.78
N GLU A 22 -10.67 -0.11 -2.80
CA GLU A 22 -12.06 0.18 -3.15
C GLU A 22 -12.31 -0.37 -4.56
N SER A 23 -13.30 -1.25 -4.71
CA SER A 23 -13.61 -1.91 -5.98
C SER A 23 -15.11 -1.98 -6.18
N ALA A 24 -15.55 -1.75 -7.42
CA ALA A 24 -16.95 -1.83 -7.80
C ALA A 24 -17.10 -2.62 -9.11
N PRO A 25 -18.12 -3.49 -9.25
CA PRO A 25 -18.39 -4.17 -10.50
C PRO A 25 -18.55 -3.17 -11.66
N GLY A 26 -17.77 -3.36 -12.73
CA GLY A 26 -17.77 -2.46 -13.90
C GLY A 26 -17.08 -1.10 -13.70
N GLY A 27 -16.77 -0.69 -12.45
CA GLY A 27 -16.13 0.59 -12.12
C GLY A 27 -14.61 0.52 -11.92
N GLY A 28 -14.04 -0.69 -11.91
CA GLY A 28 -12.61 -0.90 -11.70
C GLY A 28 -12.21 -0.95 -10.23
N THR A 29 -10.93 -0.71 -9.94
CA THR A 29 -10.36 -0.80 -8.59
C THR A 29 -9.45 0.39 -8.31
N VAL A 30 -9.69 1.07 -7.20
CA VAL A 30 -8.84 2.10 -6.63
C VAL A 30 -8.04 1.49 -5.48
N VAL A 31 -6.72 1.65 -5.53
CA VAL A 31 -5.81 1.22 -4.46
C VAL A 31 -5.12 2.46 -3.90
N ARG A 32 -5.40 2.80 -2.64
CA ARG A 32 -4.73 3.87 -1.91
C ARG A 32 -3.64 3.28 -1.04
N VAL A 33 -2.45 3.88 -1.06
CA VAL A 33 -1.27 3.40 -0.33
C VAL A 33 -0.92 4.42 0.74
N ARG A 34 -0.79 3.98 1.99
CA ARG A 34 -0.30 4.82 3.10
C ARG A 34 1.11 4.40 3.49
N ILE A 35 2.07 5.29 3.23
CA ILE A 35 3.50 5.11 3.52
C ILE A 35 4.12 6.42 4.05
N PRO A 36 5.26 6.37 4.78
CA PRO A 36 6.00 7.57 5.15
C PRO A 36 6.50 8.31 3.91
N LYS A 37 6.40 9.65 3.90
CA LYS A 37 6.83 10.51 2.78
C LYS A 37 8.35 10.40 2.52
N TYR A 38 9.14 10.22 3.57
CA TYR A 38 10.60 10.07 3.49
C TYR A 38 11.07 8.90 4.33
N ARG A 39 11.85 8.00 3.72
CA ARG A 39 12.64 7.00 4.42
C ARG A 39 13.96 6.80 3.66
N PRO A 40 15.12 6.82 4.32
CA PRO A 40 16.39 6.49 3.68
C PRO A 40 16.30 5.12 3.00
N GLY A 41 16.67 5.05 1.71
CA GLY A 41 16.66 3.81 0.93
C GLY A 41 15.44 3.55 0.04
N VAL A 42 14.42 4.41 0.06
CA VAL A 42 13.29 4.31 -0.90
C VAL A 42 13.56 5.21 -2.11
N LYS A 43 13.73 4.63 -3.29
CA LYS A 43 13.73 5.34 -4.58
C LYS A 43 12.46 4.97 -5.34
N ALA A 44 11.75 5.97 -5.87
CA ALA A 44 10.72 5.71 -6.87
C ALA A 44 11.42 5.33 -8.17
N SER A 45 11.07 4.17 -8.73
CA SER A 45 11.51 3.72 -10.06
C SER A 45 10.77 4.47 -11.15
#